data_AF-V4P4R9-F1
#
_entry.id   AF-V4P4R9-F1
#
_cell.length_a   1.000
_cell.length_b   1.000
_cell.length_c   1.000
_cell.angle_alpha   90.00
_cell.angle_beta   90.00
_cell.angle_gamma   90.00
#
_symmetry.space_group_name_H-M   'P 1'
#
loop_
_entity.id
_entity.type
_entity.pdbx_description
1 polymer ?
#
loop_
_entity_poly.entity_id
_entity_poly.type
_entity_poly.pdbx_seq_one_letter_code
_entity_poly.pdbx_strand_id
1 'polypeptide(L)'
;VGAGGDYANLDALVMDATNTLIAPWYQEDPELVVICGRQLLADKYFPLVNQEQPNTEALAADLIISQKRIGNLPAVRVPYFPADALLITRMDNLSIYWQEDTHRRHMVENAKRDRIENYESINEDYVVEDYACGCLVENIELLAVKPTEPKTKAALLNSDDDIKAFAGALVEAVKVAAAPAEPAADTEVKAPEEAPADDKAKGGK
;
A
#
# COMPACT_ATOMS: atom_id res chain seq x y z
N VAL A 1 0.78 -14.47 3.59
CA VAL A 1 1.28 -13.20 2.98
C VAL A 1 1.57 -12.19 4.07
N GLY A 2 2.78 -11.63 4.12
CA GLY A 2 3.22 -10.67 5.15
C GLY A 2 4.70 -10.83 5.51
N ALA A 3 5.21 -10.00 6.41
CA ALA A 3 6.62 -10.04 6.82
C ALA A 3 7.00 -11.42 7.41
N GLY A 4 7.84 -12.18 6.68
CA GLY A 4 8.26 -13.54 7.06
C GLY A 4 7.36 -14.67 6.54
N GLY A 5 6.37 -14.40 5.69
CA GLY A 5 5.62 -15.41 4.94
C GLY A 5 6.17 -15.64 3.53
N ASP A 6 5.50 -16.49 2.74
CA ASP A 6 5.92 -16.87 1.37
C ASP A 6 5.97 -15.68 0.41
N TYR A 7 5.06 -14.73 0.57
CA TYR A 7 5.04 -13.45 -0.14
C TYR A 7 5.08 -12.29 0.86
N ALA A 8 5.90 -11.29 0.56
CA ALA A 8 6.01 -10.09 1.38
C ALA A 8 4.70 -9.29 1.41
N ASN A 9 4.08 -9.08 0.24
CA ASN A 9 2.88 -8.27 0.07
C ASN A 9 1.87 -8.99 -0.83
N LEU A 10 0.59 -8.60 -0.75
CA LEU A 10 -0.47 -9.11 -1.62
C LEU A 10 -0.18 -8.82 -3.11
N ASP A 11 0.50 -7.71 -3.39
CA ASP A 11 0.90 -7.35 -4.76
C ASP A 11 1.89 -8.34 -5.37
N ALA A 12 2.82 -8.85 -4.56
CA ALA A 12 3.81 -9.83 -5.03
C ALA A 12 3.14 -11.17 -5.36
N LEU A 13 2.16 -11.58 -4.55
CA LEU A 13 1.36 -12.78 -4.81
C LEU A 13 0.62 -12.68 -6.16
N VAL A 14 -0.06 -11.56 -6.41
CA VAL A 14 -0.83 -11.37 -7.66
C VAL A 14 0.09 -11.31 -8.88
N MET A 15 1.24 -10.64 -8.78
CA MET A 15 2.21 -10.59 -9.88
C MET A 15 2.75 -11.97 -10.21
N ASP A 16 3.12 -12.77 -9.20
CA ASP A 16 3.61 -14.13 -9.45
C ASP A 16 2.51 -15.05 -10.01
N ALA A 17 1.30 -15.00 -9.44
CA ALA A 17 0.16 -15.78 -9.91
C ALA A 17 -0.17 -15.47 -11.38
N THR A 18 -0.09 -14.20 -11.78
CA THR A 18 -0.32 -13.78 -13.18
C THR A 18 0.75 -14.35 -14.11
N ASN A 19 2.03 -14.30 -13.72
CA ASN A 19 3.14 -14.77 -14.56
C ASN A 19 3.26 -16.29 -14.65
N THR A 20 2.84 -17.01 -13.61
CA THR A 20 3.10 -18.45 -13.50
C THR A 20 1.86 -19.31 -13.79
N LEU A 21 0.67 -18.87 -13.39
CA LEU A 21 -0.55 -19.69 -13.47
C LEU A 21 -1.42 -19.39 -14.69
N ILE A 22 -1.40 -18.16 -15.19
CA ILE A 22 -2.18 -17.75 -16.37
C ILE A 22 -1.41 -18.10 -17.64
N ALA A 23 -2.10 -18.54 -18.69
CA ALA A 23 -1.44 -18.89 -19.94
C ALA A 23 -0.76 -17.68 -20.60
N PRO A 24 0.41 -17.85 -21.27
CA PRO A 24 1.24 -16.74 -21.76
C PRO A 24 0.53 -15.72 -22.66
N TRP A 25 -0.47 -16.14 -23.43
CA TRP A 25 -1.21 -15.26 -24.33
C TRP A 25 -2.21 -14.35 -23.61
N TYR A 26 -2.59 -14.65 -22.37
CA TYR A 26 -3.45 -13.79 -21.54
C TYR A 26 -2.66 -12.93 -20.55
N GLN A 27 -1.37 -13.22 -20.30
CA GLN A 27 -0.58 -12.55 -19.26
C GLN A 27 -0.42 -11.03 -19.50
N GLU A 28 -0.29 -10.60 -20.76
CA GLU A 28 -0.14 -9.18 -21.12
C GLU A 28 -1.48 -8.52 -21.52
N ASP A 29 -2.61 -9.18 -21.26
CA ASP A 29 -3.92 -8.68 -21.65
C ASP A 29 -4.32 -7.46 -20.81
N PRO A 30 -4.67 -6.31 -21.42
CA PRO A 30 -5.05 -5.10 -20.70
C PRO A 30 -6.38 -5.23 -19.92
N GLU A 31 -7.20 -6.24 -20.22
CA GLU A 31 -8.50 -6.44 -19.60
C GLU A 31 -8.47 -7.37 -18.37
N LEU A 32 -7.29 -7.80 -17.94
CA LEU A 32 -7.15 -8.58 -16.70
C LEU A 32 -7.55 -7.77 -15.47
N VAL A 33 -8.36 -8.40 -14.61
CA VAL A 33 -8.89 -7.81 -13.38
C VAL A 33 -8.66 -8.78 -12.22
N VAL A 34 -8.44 -8.23 -11.02
CA VAL A 34 -8.40 -9.00 -9.78
C VAL A 34 -9.73 -8.85 -9.06
N ILE A 35 -10.49 -9.93 -8.99
CA ILE A 35 -11.72 -10.02 -8.23
C ILE A 35 -11.38 -10.46 -6.80
N CYS A 36 -11.80 -9.67 -5.81
CA CYS A 36 -11.51 -9.97 -4.42
C CYS A 36 -12.62 -9.51 -3.46
N GLY A 37 -12.63 -10.10 -2.27
CA GLY A 37 -13.50 -9.71 -1.19
C GLY A 37 -13.12 -8.36 -0.56
N ARG A 38 -14.04 -7.78 0.22
CA ARG A 38 -13.80 -6.51 0.93
C ARG A 38 -12.64 -6.59 1.93
N GLN A 39 -12.49 -7.73 2.59
CA GLN A 39 -11.56 -7.91 3.69
C GLN A 39 -10.10 -7.81 3.23
N LEU A 40 -9.70 -8.54 2.18
CA LEU A 40 -8.34 -8.46 1.62
C LEU A 40 -7.96 -7.03 1.16
N LEU A 41 -8.90 -6.30 0.54
CA LEU A 41 -8.66 -4.91 0.16
C LEU A 41 -8.46 -4.01 1.38
N ALA A 42 -9.32 -4.16 2.40
CA ALA A 42 -9.21 -3.38 3.63
C ALA A 42 -7.89 -3.65 4.32
N ASP A 43 -7.50 -4.91 4.48
CA ASP A 43 -6.28 -5.31 5.18
C ASP A 43 -5.01 -4.80 4.48
N LYS A 44 -5.02 -4.71 3.14
CA LYS A 44 -3.93 -4.09 2.37
C LYS A 44 -3.83 -2.58 2.60
N TYR A 45 -4.96 -1.86 2.55
CA TYR A 45 -4.95 -0.39 2.61
C TYR A 45 -4.96 0.16 4.05
N PHE A 46 -5.36 -0.64 5.04
CA PHE A 46 -5.50 -0.21 6.44
C PHE A 46 -4.19 0.32 7.05
N PRO A 47 -3.01 -0.32 6.86
CA PRO A 47 -1.75 0.22 7.35
C PRO A 47 -1.35 1.56 6.71
N LEU A 48 -1.79 1.84 5.47
CA LEU A 48 -1.50 3.10 4.79
C LEU A 48 -2.35 4.26 5.35
N VAL A 49 -3.60 3.98 5.69
CA VAL A 49 -4.51 4.97 6.28
C VAL A 49 -4.11 5.30 7.73
N ASN A 50 -3.55 4.34 8.45
CA ASN A 50 -3.24 4.50 9.88
C ASN A 50 -1.89 5.19 10.16
N GLN A 51 -1.17 5.66 9.12
CA GLN A 51 0.07 6.40 9.29
C GLN A 51 -0.17 7.91 9.27
N GLU A 52 0.36 8.62 10.26
CA GLU A 52 0.44 10.09 10.20
C GLU A 52 1.57 10.49 9.25
N GLN A 53 1.19 11.09 8.12
CA GLN A 53 2.11 11.47 7.04
C GLN A 53 1.98 12.97 6.73
N PRO A 54 3.03 13.64 6.23
CA PRO A 54 2.92 15.01 5.74
C PRO A 54 1.88 15.14 4.62
N ASN A 55 1.24 16.31 4.50
CA ASN A 55 0.09 16.54 3.60
C ASN A 55 0.31 16.08 2.15
N THR A 56 1.52 16.18 1.62
CA THR A 56 1.84 15.74 0.24
C THR A 56 1.80 14.21 0.11
N GLU A 57 2.26 13.48 1.11
CA GLU A 57 2.24 12.01 1.14
C GLU A 57 0.84 11.48 1.42
N ALA A 58 0.07 12.16 2.29
CA ALA A 58 -1.33 11.86 2.52
C ALA A 58 -2.17 11.97 1.23
N LEU A 59 -1.97 13.03 0.43
CA LEU A 59 -2.63 13.18 -0.87
C LEU A 59 -2.27 12.05 -1.85
N ALA A 60 -0.99 11.60 -1.84
CA ALA A 60 -0.55 10.47 -2.66
C ALA A 60 -1.19 9.15 -2.18
N ALA A 61 -1.28 8.93 -0.87
CA ALA A 61 -1.93 7.76 -0.28
C ALA A 61 -3.41 7.68 -0.65
N ASP A 62 -4.13 8.80 -0.58
CA ASP A 62 -5.54 8.88 -0.97
C ASP A 62 -5.75 8.56 -2.46
N LEU A 63 -4.86 9.06 -3.33
CA LEU A 63 -4.85 8.72 -4.76
C LEU A 63 -4.65 7.22 -4.98
N ILE A 64 -3.70 6.59 -4.28
CA ILE A 64 -3.43 5.15 -4.40
C ILE A 64 -4.62 4.31 -3.93
N ILE A 65 -5.24 4.69 -2.82
CA ILE A 65 -6.41 4.00 -2.26
C ILE A 65 -7.61 4.14 -3.22
N SER A 66 -7.79 5.30 -3.84
CA SER A 66 -8.90 5.54 -4.77
C SER A 66 -8.86 4.64 -6.00
N GLN A 67 -7.66 4.33 -6.50
CA GLN A 67 -7.47 3.53 -7.71
C GLN A 67 -7.68 2.02 -7.49
N LYS A 68 -7.57 1.54 -6.24
CA LYS A 68 -7.77 0.14 -5.86
C LYS A 68 -7.06 -0.86 -6.79
N ARG A 69 -5.74 -0.74 -6.92
CA ARG A 69 -4.92 -1.67 -7.72
C ARG A 69 -4.24 -2.70 -6.83
N ILE A 70 -4.14 -3.94 -7.32
CA ILE A 70 -3.36 -5.03 -6.70
C ILE A 70 -2.48 -5.65 -7.78
N GLY A 71 -1.18 -5.76 -7.53
CA GLY A 71 -0.24 -6.41 -8.46
C GLY A 71 -0.19 -5.76 -9.84
N ASN A 72 -0.33 -4.42 -9.90
CA ASN A 72 -0.48 -3.63 -11.13
C ASN A 72 -1.78 -3.89 -11.93
N LEU A 73 -2.68 -4.74 -11.46
CA LEU A 73 -3.99 -4.95 -12.06
C LEU A 73 -5.07 -4.15 -11.32
N PRO A 74 -6.14 -3.70 -12.02
CA PRO A 74 -7.30 -3.11 -11.37
C PRO A 74 -8.00 -4.16 -10.50
N ALA A 75 -8.38 -3.79 -9.27
CA ALA A 75 -9.11 -4.68 -8.37
C ALA A 75 -10.61 -4.33 -8.33
N VAL A 76 -11.45 -5.33 -8.54
CA VAL A 76 -12.91 -5.23 -8.45
C VAL A 76 -13.39 -5.95 -7.20
N ARG A 77 -14.24 -5.27 -6.44
CA ARG A 77 -14.88 -5.84 -5.25
C ARG A 77 -16.23 -6.41 -5.62
N VAL A 78 -16.48 -7.67 -5.26
CA VAL A 78 -17.78 -8.33 -5.43
C VAL A 78 -18.35 -8.62 -4.03
N PRO A 79 -19.62 -8.29 -3.75
CA PRO A 79 -20.23 -8.61 -2.46
C PRO A 79 -20.33 -10.13 -2.27
N TYR A 80 -20.25 -10.58 -1.02
CA TYR A 80 -20.33 -12.01 -0.63
C TYR A 80 -19.21 -12.92 -1.20
N PHE A 81 -18.18 -12.35 -1.82
CA PHE A 81 -17.00 -13.10 -2.22
C PHE A 81 -16.22 -13.61 -0.99
N PRO A 82 -15.62 -14.82 -1.03
CA PRO A 82 -14.80 -15.35 0.06
C PRO A 82 -13.72 -14.35 0.53
N ALA A 83 -13.54 -14.27 1.84
CA ALA A 83 -12.67 -13.26 2.45
C ALA A 83 -11.18 -13.59 2.32
N ASP A 84 -10.84 -14.84 2.05
CA ASP A 84 -9.51 -15.45 2.02
C ASP A 84 -9.11 -15.87 0.60
N ALA A 85 -9.84 -15.45 -0.42
CA ALA A 85 -9.53 -15.79 -1.81
C ALA A 85 -9.47 -14.55 -2.72
N LEU A 86 -8.75 -14.69 -3.83
CA LEU A 86 -8.77 -13.76 -4.96
C LEU A 86 -8.79 -14.54 -6.27
N LEU A 87 -9.53 -14.02 -7.25
CA LEU A 87 -9.63 -14.57 -8.60
C LEU A 87 -9.05 -13.57 -9.59
N ILE A 88 -8.07 -13.98 -10.37
CA ILE A 88 -7.50 -13.18 -11.45
C ILE A 88 -8.07 -13.72 -12.76
N THR A 89 -8.82 -12.90 -13.49
CA THR A 89 -9.42 -13.26 -14.77
C THR A 89 -9.87 -12.00 -15.49
N ARG A 90 -10.20 -12.12 -16.78
CA ARG A 90 -10.99 -11.09 -17.46
C ARG A 90 -12.47 -11.22 -17.07
N MET A 91 -13.19 -10.08 -17.07
CA MET A 91 -14.60 -10.04 -16.67
C MET A 91 -15.55 -10.66 -17.71
N ASP A 92 -15.14 -10.70 -18.97
CA ASP A 92 -15.85 -11.30 -20.10
C ASP A 92 -15.67 -12.82 -20.19
N ASN A 93 -14.72 -13.39 -19.45
CA ASN A 93 -14.51 -14.84 -19.35
C ASN A 93 -15.55 -15.55 -18.46
N LEU A 94 -16.26 -14.78 -17.63
CA LEU A 94 -17.28 -15.29 -16.71
C LEU A 94 -18.67 -15.05 -17.29
N SER A 95 -19.36 -16.12 -17.65
CA SER A 95 -20.66 -16.07 -18.32
C SER A 95 -21.77 -16.69 -17.48
N ILE A 96 -22.97 -16.12 -17.63
CA ILE A 96 -24.21 -16.68 -17.10
C ILE A 96 -25.08 -17.04 -18.28
N TYR A 97 -25.40 -18.33 -18.41
CA TYR A 97 -26.33 -18.81 -19.42
C TYR A 97 -27.69 -19.02 -18.78
N TRP A 98 -28.73 -18.42 -19.36
CA TRP A 98 -30.11 -18.70 -18.99
C TRP A 98 -30.83 -19.36 -20.16
N GLN A 99 -31.70 -20.31 -19.85
CA GLN A 99 -32.51 -20.96 -20.86
C GLN A 99 -33.68 -20.03 -21.26
N GLU A 100 -33.81 -19.74 -22.55
CA GLU A 100 -34.93 -18.95 -23.10
C GLU A 100 -36.29 -19.55 -22.71
N ASP A 101 -37.27 -18.68 -22.45
CA ASP A 101 -38.65 -19.02 -22.08
C ASP A 101 -38.84 -19.90 -20.83
N THR A 102 -37.84 -19.98 -19.94
CA THR A 102 -37.98 -20.74 -18.69
C THR A 102 -38.43 -19.92 -17.49
N HIS A 103 -38.48 -18.60 -17.62
CA HIS A 103 -38.91 -17.73 -16.53
C HIS A 103 -40.42 -17.86 -16.31
N ARG A 104 -40.77 -18.57 -15.24
CA ARG A 104 -42.16 -18.81 -14.84
C ARG A 104 -42.44 -18.22 -13.46
N ARG A 105 -43.59 -17.57 -13.33
CA ARG A 105 -44.09 -16.99 -12.09
C ARG A 105 -45.44 -17.57 -11.72
N HIS A 106 -45.60 -17.99 -10.47
CA HIS A 106 -46.87 -18.47 -9.93
C HIS A 106 -47.17 -17.75 -8.61
N MET A 107 -48.33 -17.09 -8.53
CA MET A 107 -48.74 -16.33 -7.36
C MET A 107 -49.94 -17.01 -6.69
N VAL A 108 -49.82 -17.30 -5.40
CA VAL A 108 -50.85 -18.00 -4.61
C VAL A 108 -51.24 -17.14 -3.41
N GLU A 109 -52.54 -16.94 -3.23
CA GLU A 109 -53.08 -16.36 -2.02
C GLU A 109 -53.22 -17.45 -0.95
N ASN A 110 -52.33 -17.45 0.05
CA ASN A 110 -52.33 -18.45 1.11
C ASN A 110 -53.14 -17.96 2.32
N ALA A 111 -54.43 -18.26 2.33
CA ALA A 111 -55.34 -17.92 3.42
C ALA A 111 -54.93 -18.51 4.78
N LYS A 112 -54.16 -19.61 4.82
CA LYS A 112 -53.70 -20.21 6.10
C LYS A 112 -52.66 -19.36 6.82
N ARG A 113 -51.95 -18.50 6.09
CA ARG A 113 -50.84 -17.70 6.61
C ARG A 113 -50.99 -16.21 6.33
N ASP A 114 -52.18 -15.80 5.90
CA ASP A 114 -52.60 -14.43 5.57
C ASP A 114 -51.52 -13.67 4.76
N ARG A 115 -51.05 -14.30 3.68
CA ARG A 115 -50.01 -13.73 2.82
C ARG A 115 -50.16 -14.20 1.37
N ILE A 116 -49.72 -13.36 0.45
CA ILE A 116 -49.55 -13.71 -0.96
C ILE A 116 -48.14 -14.26 -1.15
N GLU A 117 -48.03 -15.48 -1.66
CA GLU A 117 -46.77 -16.15 -1.94
C GLU A 117 -46.47 -16.05 -3.44
N ASN A 118 -45.28 -15.55 -3.78
CA ASN A 118 -44.80 -15.49 -5.16
C ASN A 118 -43.70 -16.54 -5.36
N TYR A 119 -43.89 -17.42 -6.34
CA TYR A 119 -42.96 -18.48 -6.72
C TYR A 119 -42.41 -18.17 -8.11
N GLU A 120 -41.12 -17.92 -8.19
CA GLU A 120 -40.41 -17.67 -9.45
C GLU A 120 -39.37 -18.78 -9.66
N SER A 121 -39.25 -19.22 -10.90
CA SER A 121 -38.30 -20.26 -11.30
C SER A 121 -37.74 -19.88 -12.67
N ILE A 122 -36.42 -19.96 -12.78
CA ILE A 122 -35.62 -19.73 -13.99
C ILE A 122 -34.56 -20.83 -14.02
N ASN A 123 -34.23 -21.33 -15.22
CA ASN A 123 -33.10 -22.23 -15.40
C ASN A 123 -31.88 -21.40 -15.82
N GLU A 124 -30.87 -21.38 -14.98
CA GLU A 124 -29.61 -20.65 -15.17
C GLU A 124 -28.43 -21.56 -14.86
N ASP A 125 -27.31 -21.34 -15.54
CA ASP A 125 -26.04 -22.03 -15.34
C ASP A 125 -24.87 -21.03 -15.38
N TYR A 126 -23.84 -21.30 -14.58
CA TYR A 126 -22.65 -20.46 -14.46
C TYR A 126 -21.48 -21.16 -15.14
N VAL A 127 -20.87 -20.50 -16.13
CA VAL A 127 -19.80 -21.08 -16.93
C VAL A 127 -18.60 -20.14 -16.98
N VAL A 128 -17.42 -20.74 -16.88
CA VAL A 128 -16.15 -20.09 -17.21
C VAL A 128 -15.78 -20.53 -18.61
N GLU A 129 -15.62 -19.58 -19.53
CA GLU A 129 -15.42 -19.88 -20.96
C GLU A 129 -14.06 -20.53 -21.22
N ASP A 130 -12.99 -19.93 -20.70
CA ASP A 130 -11.63 -20.44 -20.78
C ASP A 130 -10.99 -20.55 -19.39
N TYR A 131 -10.63 -21.77 -19.00
CA TYR A 131 -9.94 -22.05 -17.75
C TYR A 131 -8.48 -21.56 -17.73
N ALA A 132 -7.83 -21.40 -18.89
CA ALA A 132 -6.45 -20.93 -18.99
C ALA A 132 -6.32 -19.40 -18.83
N CYS A 133 -7.45 -18.68 -18.93
CA CYS A 133 -7.52 -17.23 -18.83
C CYS A 133 -7.51 -16.72 -17.38
N GLY A 134 -7.74 -17.58 -16.40
CA GLY A 134 -7.81 -17.16 -15.01
C GLY A 134 -7.19 -18.12 -14.01
N CYS A 135 -6.87 -17.59 -12.83
CA CYS A 135 -6.39 -18.36 -11.70
C CYS A 135 -7.06 -17.91 -10.40
N LEU A 136 -7.46 -18.88 -9.59
CA LEU A 136 -8.01 -18.65 -8.25
C LEU A 136 -6.92 -18.98 -7.22
N VAL A 137 -6.67 -18.05 -6.30
CA VAL A 137 -5.81 -18.28 -5.15
C VAL A 137 -6.69 -18.24 -3.91
N GLU A 138 -6.73 -19.37 -3.21
CA GLU A 138 -7.53 -19.56 -1.99
C GLU A 138 -6.63 -19.59 -0.75
N ASN A 139 -7.25 -19.57 0.42
CA ASN A 139 -6.61 -19.74 1.73
C ASN A 139 -5.49 -18.71 2.01
N ILE A 140 -5.74 -17.45 1.62
CA ILE A 140 -4.81 -16.35 1.84
C ILE A 140 -4.91 -15.90 3.30
N GLU A 141 -3.89 -16.26 4.08
CA GLU A 141 -3.70 -15.75 5.43
C GLU A 141 -2.77 -14.53 5.41
N LEU A 142 -3.28 -13.40 5.88
CA LEU A 142 -2.50 -12.18 6.08
C LEU A 142 -1.83 -12.23 7.45
N LEU A 143 -0.51 -12.36 7.44
CA LEU A 143 0.30 -12.29 8.65
C LEU A 143 0.41 -10.83 9.07
N ALA A 144 0.03 -10.55 10.31
CA ALA A 144 0.05 -9.19 10.85
C ALA A 144 1.45 -8.59 10.67
N VAL A 145 1.50 -7.42 10.01
CA VAL A 145 2.67 -6.56 10.04
C VAL A 145 2.87 -6.18 11.50
N LYS A 146 3.91 -6.72 12.14
CA LYS A 146 4.37 -6.19 13.43
C LYS A 146 4.53 -4.69 13.22
N PRO A 147 3.84 -3.82 13.99
CA PRO A 147 4.05 -2.39 13.87
C PRO A 147 5.52 -2.16 14.16
N THR A 148 6.31 -1.88 13.13
CA THR A 148 7.58 -1.21 13.35
C THR A 148 7.18 0.11 13.95
N GLU A 149 7.44 0.25 15.26
CA GLU A 149 7.29 1.49 15.98
C GLU A 149 7.83 2.61 15.08
N PRO A 150 7.13 3.76 14.99
CA PRO A 150 7.60 4.86 14.18
C PRO A 150 9.04 5.17 14.62
N LYS A 151 10.01 5.00 13.71
CA LYS A 151 11.42 5.39 13.89
C LYS A 151 11.57 6.92 13.86
N THR A 152 10.66 7.60 14.53
CA THR A 152 10.65 9.03 14.79
C THR A 152 10.28 9.30 16.25
N LYS A 153 10.71 8.44 17.18
CA LYS A 153 11.14 8.96 18.48
C LYS A 153 12.58 9.42 18.32
N ALA A 154 12.70 10.69 17.93
CA ALA A 154 13.89 11.48 18.17
C ALA A 154 14.42 11.19 19.58
N ALA A 155 15.75 11.11 19.67
CA ALA A 155 16.52 10.94 20.88
C ALA A 155 15.92 11.75 22.06
N LEU A 156 15.20 11.06 22.94
CA LEU A 156 15.10 11.47 24.34
C LEU A 156 16.02 10.52 25.08
N LEU A 157 17.09 11.09 25.63
CA LEU A 157 18.08 10.44 26.47
C LEU A 157 17.33 9.69 27.58
N ASN A 158 17.18 8.37 27.43
CA ASN A 158 16.36 7.56 28.34
C ASN A 158 17.20 6.58 29.17
N SER A 159 18.52 6.75 29.20
CA SER A 159 19.38 5.99 30.11
C SER A 159 20.20 6.93 31.00
N ASP A 160 20.24 6.60 32.29
CA ASP A 160 21.06 7.30 33.29
C ASP A 160 22.56 7.29 32.92
N ASP A 161 22.98 6.38 32.03
CA ASP A 161 24.35 6.25 31.58
C ASP A 161 24.70 7.28 30.49
N ASP A 162 23.75 7.68 29.65
CA ASP A 162 23.93 8.77 28.66
C ASP A 162 24.08 10.14 29.35
N ILE A 163 23.34 10.37 30.43
CA ILE A 163 23.43 11.59 31.24
C ILE A 163 24.79 11.67 31.95
N LYS A 164 25.29 10.55 32.49
CA LYS A 164 26.61 10.49 33.12
C LYS A 164 27.75 10.69 32.11
N ALA A 165 27.63 10.16 30.90
CA ALA A 165 28.62 10.35 29.84
C ALA A 165 28.70 11.83 29.40
N PHE A 166 27.56 12.49 29.26
CA PHE A 166 27.50 13.91 28.90
C PHE A 166 28.00 14.82 30.04
N ALA A 167 27.67 14.51 31.30
CA ALA A 167 28.19 15.22 32.46
C ALA A 167 29.71 15.04 32.63
N GLY A 168 30.24 13.84 32.36
CA GLY A 168 31.68 13.57 32.34
C GLY A 168 32.41 14.40 31.29
N ALA A 169 31.87 14.49 30.08
CA ALA A 169 32.42 15.29 28.99
C ALA A 169 32.43 16.79 29.30
N LEU A 170 31.40 17.31 29.98
CA LEU A 170 31.36 18.71 30.43
C LEU A 170 32.40 19.01 31.50
N VAL A 171 32.61 18.12 32.46
CA VAL A 171 33.64 18.28 33.51
C VAL A 171 35.05 18.21 32.91
N GLU A 172 35.26 17.38 31.90
CA GLU A 172 36.52 17.31 31.17
C GLU A 172 36.79 18.58 30.36
N ALA A 173 35.78 19.10 29.65
CA ALA A 173 35.89 20.37 28.93
C ALA A 173 36.19 21.56 29.86
N VAL A 174 35.59 21.60 31.07
CA VAL A 174 35.87 22.64 32.07
C VAL A 174 37.27 22.50 32.64
N LYS A 175 37.80 21.28 32.81
CA LYS A 175 39.19 21.06 33.22
C LYS A 175 40.19 21.49 32.14
N VAL A 176 39.87 21.27 30.87
CA VAL A 176 40.68 21.74 29.73
C VAL A 176 40.66 23.27 29.65
N ALA A 177 39.54 23.92 29.97
CA ALA A 177 39.43 25.37 30.00
C ALA A 177 40.06 26.05 31.24
N ALA A 178 40.30 25.30 32.33
CA ALA A 178 40.83 25.83 33.60
C ALA A 178 42.34 25.68 33.79
N ALA A 179 43.09 25.18 32.79
CA ALA A 179 44.55 25.15 32.84
C ALA A 179 45.16 26.52 32.46
N PRO A 180 46.10 27.07 33.24
CA PRO A 180 46.64 28.41 33.01
C PRO A 180 47.56 28.46 31.78
N ALA A 181 47.40 29.49 30.96
CA ALA A 181 48.21 29.77 29.78
C ALA A 181 49.45 30.63 30.13
N GLU A 182 50.62 30.24 29.60
CA GLU A 182 51.81 31.09 29.41
C GLU A 182 52.54 30.70 28.10
N PRO A 183 53.33 31.61 27.45
CA PRO A 183 53.15 31.98 26.03
C PRO A 183 54.37 31.70 25.09
N ALA A 184 54.19 32.03 23.79
CA ALA A 184 55.17 32.28 22.67
C ALA A 184 54.89 31.37 21.43
N ALA A 185 55.00 31.77 20.15
CA ALA A 185 55.32 33.03 19.48
C ALA A 185 54.83 32.99 17.99
N ASP A 186 54.50 34.18 17.48
CA ASP A 186 54.44 34.72 16.11
C ASP A 186 54.52 33.86 14.83
N THR A 187 53.62 34.17 13.88
CA THR A 187 54.00 34.49 12.48
C THR A 187 52.87 35.20 11.71
N GLU A 188 53.10 36.51 11.49
CA GLU A 188 52.85 37.30 10.27
C GLU A 188 51.46 37.39 9.58
N VAL A 189 50.75 38.47 9.95
CA VAL A 189 50.27 39.61 9.13
C VAL A 189 50.12 39.42 7.60
N LYS A 190 48.88 39.58 7.11
CA LYS A 190 48.57 40.53 6.01
C LYS A 190 47.14 41.06 6.13
N ALA A 191 47.01 42.37 6.30
CA ALA A 191 45.76 43.13 6.38
C ALA A 191 45.47 43.83 5.01
N PRO A 192 44.41 44.64 4.86
CA PRO A 192 43.26 44.36 3.98
C PRO A 192 43.06 45.40 2.86
N GLU A 193 42.22 45.14 1.85
CA GLU A 193 41.74 46.24 0.97
C GLU A 193 40.34 45.99 0.37
N GLU A 194 39.45 46.90 0.76
CA GLU A 194 38.20 47.44 0.20
C GLU A 194 37.55 46.92 -1.10
N ALA A 195 36.21 46.89 -1.07
CA ALA A 195 35.31 46.95 -2.23
C ALA A 195 35.16 48.39 -2.76
N PRO A 196 34.73 48.58 -4.03
CA PRO A 196 33.39 49.13 -4.22
C PRO A 196 32.63 48.63 -5.48
N ALA A 197 31.38 49.10 -5.59
CA ALA A 197 30.30 48.70 -6.49
C ALA A 197 30.30 49.33 -7.91
N ASP A 198 29.51 48.69 -8.81
CA ASP A 198 28.73 49.14 -9.98
C ASP A 198 29.28 50.18 -11.00
N ASP A 199 29.25 49.85 -12.31
CA ASP A 199 28.44 50.51 -13.37
C ASP A 199 28.84 50.09 -14.84
N LYS A 200 27.83 50.01 -15.73
CA LYS A 200 27.81 50.06 -17.23
C LYS A 200 28.12 48.85 -18.14
N ALA A 201 27.02 48.29 -18.67
CA ALA A 201 26.53 48.37 -20.06
C ALA A 201 27.38 47.95 -21.30
N LYS A 202 26.73 47.09 -22.11
CA LYS A 202 26.66 46.99 -23.60
C LYS A 202 27.77 46.31 -24.44
N GLY A 203 27.30 45.32 -25.23
CA GLY A 203 27.76 44.94 -26.58
C GLY A 203 28.78 43.80 -26.62
N GLY A 204 28.71 42.77 -27.47
CA GLY A 204 27.84 42.42 -28.58
C GLY A 204 28.47 41.25 -29.35
N LYS A 205 27.65 40.63 -30.22
CA LYS A 205 27.85 39.42 -31.04
C LYS A 205 27.64 38.09 -30.34
#